data_AF-A9XZP0-F1
#
_entry.id   AF-A9XZP0-F1
#
_cell.length_a   1.000
_cell.length_b   1.000
_cell.length_c   1.000
_cell.angle_alpha   90.00
_cell.angle_beta   90.00
_cell.angle_gamma   90.00
#
_symmetry.space_group_name_H-M   'P 1'
#
loop_
_entity.id
_entity.type
_entity.pdbx_description
1 polymer ?
#
loop_
_entity_poly.entity_id
_entity_poly.type
_entity_poly.pdbx_seq_one_letter_code
_entity_poly.pdbx_strand_id
1 'polypeptide(L)'
;VLTMMSHPTEAWRESHFKDIITKVANIELYYKAIQFYMDYKPLVLNDLLLVLSPRLDHTRAVSSFTRSGHLQLVKPYLRAVQSLNNKAINEALNGLFIEEEDYQGLRTSIDAF
;
A
#
# COMPACT_ATOMS: atom_id res chain seq x y z
N VAL A 1 4.21 -16.16 9.09
CA VAL A 1 4.17 -14.67 9.05
C VAL A 1 4.59 -14.05 10.38
N LEU A 2 3.87 -14.28 11.49
CA LEU A 2 4.19 -13.65 12.79
C LEU A 2 5.65 -13.87 13.24
N THR A 3 6.17 -15.09 13.15
CA THR A 3 7.57 -15.39 13.49
C THR A 3 8.57 -14.61 12.63
N MET A 4 8.26 -14.38 11.34
CA MET A 4 9.12 -13.59 10.44
C MET A 4 9.08 -12.10 10.78
N MET A 5 7.97 -11.62 11.35
CA MET A 5 7.81 -10.23 11.80
C MET A 5 8.49 -10.01 13.16
N SER A 6 8.49 -11.01 14.03
CA SER A 6 9.17 -10.96 15.33
C SER A 6 10.68 -11.18 15.23
N HIS A 7 11.14 -11.89 14.19
CA HIS A 7 12.56 -12.20 13.97
C HIS A 7 12.99 -11.84 12.53
N PRO A 8 12.98 -10.55 12.16
CA PRO A 8 13.23 -10.08 10.80
C PRO A 8 14.61 -10.45 10.24
N THR A 9 15.64 -10.47 11.07
CA THR A 9 17.02 -10.75 10.65
C THR A 9 17.29 -12.23 10.36
N GLU A 10 16.52 -13.14 10.95
CA GLU A 10 16.78 -14.58 10.90
C GLU A 10 15.81 -15.33 9.99
N ALA A 11 14.55 -14.89 9.92
CA ALA A 11 13.47 -15.65 9.30
C ALA A 11 12.87 -14.98 8.06
N TRP A 12 13.17 -13.71 7.79
CA TRP A 12 12.56 -12.99 6.67
C TRP A 12 13.17 -13.40 5.34
N ARG A 13 12.30 -13.85 4.43
CA ARG A 13 12.58 -14.03 3.00
C ARG A 13 11.41 -13.46 2.23
N GLU A 14 11.66 -12.47 1.37
CA GLU A 14 10.61 -11.67 0.75
C GLU A 14 9.58 -12.50 -0.03
N SER A 15 10.04 -13.34 -0.95
CA SER A 15 9.18 -14.20 -1.78
C SER A 15 8.31 -15.11 -0.90
N HIS A 16 8.94 -15.76 0.07
CA HIS A 16 8.26 -16.67 0.97
C HIS A 16 7.23 -15.96 1.87
N PHE A 17 7.52 -14.73 2.32
CA PHE A 17 6.57 -13.93 3.06
C PHE A 17 5.33 -13.60 2.21
N LYS A 18 5.55 -13.15 0.96
CA LYS A 18 4.47 -12.82 0.00
C LYS A 18 3.59 -14.04 -0.30
N ASP A 19 4.16 -15.24 -0.42
CA ASP A 19 3.41 -16.47 -0.65
C ASP A 19 2.56 -16.90 0.54
N ILE A 20 3.01 -16.63 1.77
CA ILE A 20 2.28 -17.03 2.98
C ILE A 20 1.19 -16.00 3.31
N ILE A 21 1.49 -14.70 3.23
CA ILE A 21 0.55 -13.66 3.68
C ILE A 21 -0.76 -13.68 2.87
N THR A 22 -0.72 -14.00 1.58
CA THR A 22 -1.93 -14.12 0.73
C THR A 22 -2.87 -15.23 1.18
N LYS A 23 -2.34 -16.30 1.79
CA LYS A 23 -3.11 -17.46 2.28
C LYS A 23 -3.74 -17.23 3.65
N VAL A 24 -3.34 -16.17 4.34
CA VAL A 24 -3.86 -15.85 5.68
C VAL A 24 -5.29 -15.30 5.56
N ALA A 25 -6.21 -15.86 6.34
CA ALA A 25 -7.61 -15.40 6.37
C ALA A 25 -7.82 -14.16 7.25
N ASN A 26 -6.98 -13.95 8.26
CA ASN A 26 -7.09 -12.83 9.18
C ASN A 26 -6.52 -11.55 8.57
N ILE A 27 -7.40 -10.61 8.24
CA ILE A 27 -7.07 -9.33 7.61
C ILE A 27 -6.24 -8.43 8.53
N GLU A 28 -6.37 -8.54 9.86
CA GLU A 28 -5.55 -7.75 10.80
C GLU A 28 -4.05 -8.07 10.65
N LEU A 29 -3.70 -9.28 10.21
CA LEU A 29 -2.31 -9.62 9.92
C LEU A 29 -1.76 -8.88 8.70
N TYR A 30 -2.61 -8.41 7.78
CA TYR A 30 -2.18 -7.63 6.63
C TYR A 30 -1.74 -6.25 7.07
N TYR A 31 -2.52 -5.58 7.94
CA TYR A 31 -2.15 -4.27 8.48
C TYR A 31 -0.90 -4.33 9.33
N LYS A 32 -0.75 -5.40 10.14
CA LYS A 32 0.51 -5.62 10.88
C LYS A 32 1.69 -5.83 9.92
N ALA A 33 1.51 -6.58 8.84
CA ALA A 33 2.56 -6.79 7.83
C ALA A 33 2.91 -5.48 7.11
N ILE A 34 1.92 -4.68 6.73
CA ILE A 34 2.11 -3.35 6.12
C ILE A 34 2.92 -2.45 7.04
N GLN A 35 2.58 -2.39 8.33
CA GLN A 35 3.34 -1.63 9.31
C GLN A 35 4.79 -2.11 9.42
N PHE A 36 5.00 -3.43 9.52
CA PHE A 36 6.33 -4.02 9.54
C PHE A 36 7.16 -3.67 8.29
N TYR A 37 6.56 -3.72 7.09
CA TYR A 37 7.25 -3.33 5.87
C TYR A 37 7.53 -1.82 5.83
N MET A 38 6.63 -0.99 6.31
CA MET A 38 6.83 0.45 6.41
C MET A 38 8.03 0.80 7.32
N ASP A 39 8.15 0.14 8.47
CA ASP A 39 9.19 0.45 9.46
C ASP A 39 10.56 -0.13 9.09
N TYR A 40 10.62 -1.33 8.50
CA TYR A 40 11.87 -2.06 8.29
C TYR A 40 12.30 -2.18 6.82
N LYS A 41 11.36 -2.09 5.86
CA LYS A 41 11.59 -2.41 4.44
C LYS A 41 10.73 -1.53 3.49
N PRO A 42 10.79 -0.19 3.58
CA PRO A 42 9.87 0.70 2.86
C PRO A 42 9.94 0.56 1.33
N LEU A 43 11.11 0.22 0.78
CA LEU A 43 11.31 0.09 -0.67
C LEU A 43 10.51 -1.05 -1.31
N VAL A 44 10.21 -2.12 -0.57
CA VAL A 44 9.46 -3.30 -1.07
C VAL A 44 7.99 -3.30 -0.60
N LEU A 45 7.55 -2.22 0.06
CA LEU A 45 6.19 -2.08 0.54
C LEU A 45 5.16 -2.08 -0.60
N ASN A 46 5.45 -1.39 -1.71
CA ASN A 46 4.53 -1.30 -2.84
C ASN A 46 4.21 -2.69 -3.44
N ASP A 47 5.24 -3.54 -3.58
CA ASP A 47 5.06 -4.91 -4.09
C ASP A 47 4.19 -5.75 -3.15
N LEU A 48 4.38 -5.60 -1.83
CA LEU A 48 3.50 -6.26 -0.85
C LEU A 48 2.06 -5.77 -1.00
N LEU A 49 1.85 -4.45 -1.10
CA LEU A 49 0.51 -3.88 -1.21
C LEU A 49 -0.23 -4.39 -2.45
N LEU A 50 0.45 -4.51 -3.60
CA LEU A 50 -0.12 -5.07 -4.82
C LEU A 50 -0.57 -6.52 -4.65
N VAL A 51 0.23 -7.33 -3.96
CA VAL A 51 -0.11 -8.72 -3.64
C VAL A 51 -1.32 -8.82 -2.71
N LEU A 52 -1.48 -7.84 -1.81
CA LEU A 52 -2.61 -7.79 -0.87
C LEU A 52 -3.86 -7.12 -1.45
N SER A 53 -3.73 -6.37 -2.56
CA SER A 53 -4.82 -5.59 -3.18
C SER A 53 -6.17 -6.31 -3.28
N PRO A 54 -6.26 -7.60 -3.70
CA PRO A 54 -7.56 -8.25 -3.88
C PRO A 54 -8.40 -8.40 -2.60
N ARG A 55 -7.78 -8.29 -1.42
CA ARG A 55 -8.42 -8.53 -0.12
C ARG A 55 -8.23 -7.37 0.87
N LEU A 56 -7.51 -6.33 0.47
CA LEU A 56 -7.18 -5.20 1.33
C LEU A 56 -8.32 -4.17 1.28
N ASP A 57 -8.68 -3.62 2.43
CA ASP A 57 -9.54 -2.44 2.46
C ASP A 57 -8.68 -1.20 2.18
N HIS A 58 -8.82 -0.69 0.96
CA HIS A 58 -8.04 0.43 0.45
C HIS A 58 -8.30 1.73 1.22
N THR A 59 -9.55 1.96 1.66
CA THR A 59 -9.92 3.18 2.40
C THR A 59 -9.19 3.21 3.74
N ARG A 60 -9.17 2.08 4.46
CA ARG A 60 -8.44 1.97 5.72
C ARG A 60 -6.93 2.08 5.52
N ALA A 61 -6.38 1.48 4.45
CA ALA A 61 -4.96 1.58 4.13
C ALA A 61 -4.54 3.03 3.84
N VAL A 62 -5.26 3.74 2.97
CA VAL A 62 -5.03 5.16 2.66
C VAL A 62 -5.07 6.01 3.92
N SER A 63 -6.10 5.86 4.77
CA SER A 63 -6.19 6.59 6.04
C SER A 63 -4.99 6.32 6.97
N SER A 64 -4.43 5.12 6.93
CA SER A 64 -3.21 4.79 7.68
C SER A 64 -2.00 5.54 7.13
N PHE A 65 -1.79 5.53 5.80
CA PHE A 65 -0.67 6.20 5.15
C PHE A 65 -0.73 7.72 5.24
N THR A 66 -1.92 8.31 5.15
CA THR A 66 -2.12 9.75 5.33
C THR A 66 -1.73 10.17 6.75
N ARG A 67 -2.15 9.42 7.77
CA ARG A 67 -1.80 9.72 9.17
C ARG A 67 -0.32 9.56 9.47
N SER A 68 0.37 8.62 8.83
CA SER A 68 1.81 8.42 9.00
C SER A 68 2.66 9.34 8.11
N GLY A 69 2.06 10.14 7.22
CA GLY A 69 2.79 11.00 6.29
C GLY A 69 3.54 10.24 5.18
N HIS A 70 3.21 8.96 4.95
CA HIS A 70 3.88 8.10 3.99
C HIS A 70 3.12 7.92 2.66
N LEU A 71 2.18 8.84 2.37
CA LEU A 71 1.33 8.75 1.18
C LEU A 71 2.14 8.79 -0.13
N GLN A 72 3.21 9.60 -0.16
CA GLN A 72 4.16 9.68 -1.27
C GLN A 72 4.87 8.35 -1.55
N LEU A 73 5.23 7.60 -0.50
CA LEU A 73 5.92 6.29 -0.62
C LEU A 73 5.06 5.25 -1.35
N VAL A 74 3.75 5.29 -1.12
CA VAL A 74 2.79 4.30 -1.66
C VAL A 74 2.12 4.76 -2.96
N LYS A 75 2.56 5.87 -3.54
CA LYS A 75 2.02 6.41 -4.79
C LYS A 75 2.00 5.39 -5.96
N PRO A 76 3.03 4.54 -6.19
CA PRO A 76 2.97 3.51 -7.22
C PRO A 76 1.81 2.53 -7.01
N TYR A 77 1.59 2.11 -5.76
CA TYR A 77 0.44 1.30 -5.40
C TYR A 77 -0.88 2.03 -5.66
N LEU A 78 -1.03 3.30 -5.22
CA LEU A 78 -2.27 4.08 -5.42
C LEU A 78 -2.64 4.20 -6.91
N ARG A 79 -1.66 4.44 -7.79
CA ARG A 79 -1.88 4.45 -9.25
C ARG A 79 -2.37 3.09 -9.77
N ALA A 80 -1.78 1.99 -9.29
CA ALA A 80 -2.13 0.65 -9.75
C ALA A 80 -3.55 0.21 -9.34
N VAL A 81 -4.05 0.68 -8.19
CA VAL A 81 -5.40 0.35 -7.70
C VAL A 81 -6.45 1.43 -8.00
N GLN A 82 -6.06 2.52 -8.66
CA GLN A 82 -6.97 3.60 -9.01
C GLN A 82 -8.13 3.14 -9.89
N SER A 83 -7.92 2.13 -10.74
CA SER A 83 -8.96 1.55 -11.58
C SER A 83 -10.14 0.94 -10.84
N LEU A 84 -10.02 0.73 -9.53
CA LEU A 84 -11.12 0.30 -8.66
C LEU A 84 -12.10 1.44 -8.35
N ASN A 85 -11.79 2.67 -8.78
CA ASN A 85 -12.54 3.89 -8.56
C ASN A 85 -12.96 4.10 -7.09
N ASN A 86 -12.02 3.88 -6.18
CA ASN A 86 -12.24 4.12 -4.77
C ASN A 86 -11.98 5.60 -4.46
N LYS A 87 -12.97 6.27 -3.86
CA LYS A 87 -12.90 7.69 -3.49
C LYS A 87 -11.65 8.05 -2.69
N ALA A 88 -11.29 7.28 -1.67
CA ALA A 88 -10.14 7.57 -0.82
C ALA A 88 -8.82 7.48 -1.61
N ILE A 89 -8.72 6.53 -2.55
CA ILE A 89 -7.55 6.42 -3.44
C ILE A 89 -7.48 7.64 -4.37
N ASN A 90 -8.59 8.02 -5.01
CA ASN A 90 -8.62 9.14 -5.94
C ASN A 90 -8.28 10.46 -5.24
N GLU A 91 -8.89 10.73 -4.08
CA GLU A 91 -8.62 11.95 -3.30
C GLU A 91 -7.15 12.01 -2.86
N ALA A 92 -6.62 10.89 -2.34
CA ALA A 92 -5.22 10.80 -1.96
C ALA A 92 -4.29 11.06 -3.14
N LEU A 93 -4.50 10.37 -4.26
CA LEU A 93 -3.63 10.46 -5.43
C LEU A 93 -3.70 11.83 -6.11
N ASN A 94 -4.89 12.42 -6.20
CA ASN A 94 -5.08 13.78 -6.70
C ASN A 94 -4.39 14.80 -5.81
N GLY A 95 -4.46 14.64 -4.49
CA GLY A 95 -3.71 15.46 -3.53
C GLY A 95 -2.20 15.43 -3.81
N LEU A 96 -1.63 14.24 -4.04
CA LEU A 96 -0.21 14.11 -4.37
C LEU A 96 0.14 14.83 -5.69
N PHE A 97 -0.69 14.73 -6.73
CA PHE A 97 -0.43 15.44 -7.98
C PHE A 97 -0.50 16.97 -7.83
N ILE A 98 -1.39 17.47 -6.97
CA ILE A 98 -1.47 18.90 -6.67
C ILE A 98 -0.20 19.36 -5.95
N GLU A 99 0.26 18.61 -4.95
CA GLU A 99 1.49 18.92 -4.20
C GLU A 99 2.75 18.91 -5.09
N GLU A 100 2.78 18.05 -6.10
CA GLU A 100 3.89 17.92 -7.04
C GLU A 100 3.78 18.83 -8.29
N GLU A 101 2.71 19.61 -8.40
CA GLU A 101 2.39 20.42 -9.59
C GLU A 101 2.24 19.58 -10.89
N ASP A 102 1.89 18.29 -10.77
CA ASP A 102 1.64 17.37 -11.91
C ASP A 102 0.20 17.53 -12.44
N TYR A 103 -0.05 18.65 -13.12
CA TYR A 103 -1.37 18.96 -13.69
C TYR A 103 -1.81 17.96 -14.78
N GLN A 104 -0.85 17.34 -15.49
CA GLN A 104 -1.15 16.34 -16.51
C GLN A 104 -1.65 15.05 -15.85
N GLY A 105 -0.93 14.55 -14.84
CA GLY A 105 -1.33 13.40 -14.05
C GLY A 105 -2.69 13.60 -13.39
N LEU A 106 -2.92 14.79 -12.79
CA LEU A 106 -4.21 15.15 -12.20
C LEU A 106 -5.35 15.13 -13.23
N ARG A 107 -5.11 15.67 -14.44
CA ARG A 107 -6.13 15.70 -15.49
C ARG A 107 -6.51 14.29 -15.93
N THR A 108 -5.52 13.44 -16.21
CA THR A 108 -5.76 12.03 -16.59
C THR A 108 -6.49 11.26 -15.50
N SER A 109 -6.13 11.51 -14.24
CA SER A 109 -6.75 10.91 -13.06
C SER A 109 -8.25 11.20 -13.01
N ILE A 110 -8.64 12.47 -13.12
CA ILE A 110 -10.05 12.92 -13.03
C ILE A 110 -10.86 12.54 -14.27
N ASP A 111 -10.27 12.59 -15.47
CA ASP A 111 -10.99 12.25 -16.70
C ASP A 111 -11.31 10.74 -16.78
N ALA A 112 -10.53 9.89 -16.10
CA ALA A 112 -10.66 8.44 -16.20
C ALA A 112 -11.44 7.77 -15.04
N PHE A 113 -11.46 8.37 -13.84
CA PHE A 113 -11.99 7.74 -12.61
C PHE A 113 -12.78 8.72 -11.74
#